data_AF-A0A8C4T7G5-F1
#
_entry.id   AF-A0A8C4T7G5-F1
#
_cell.length_a   1.000
_cell.length_b   1.000
_cell.length_c   1.000
_cell.angle_alpha   90.00
_cell.angle_beta   90.00
_cell.angle_gamma   90.00
#
_symmetry.space_group_name_H-M   'P 1'
#
loop_
_entity.id
_entity.type
_entity.pdbx_description
1 polymer ?
#
loop_
_entity_poly.entity_id
_entity_poly.type
_entity_poly.pdbx_seq_one_letter_code
_entity_poly.pdbx_strand_id
1 'polypeptide(L)'
;CYKTHTHAKNNGCACERVNIVSCDGKCPSASIYNYNINTYARFCKCCREIGLQRRSVQLFCSSNATWVSYSIQEPTDCACQWS
;
A
#
# COMPACT_ATOMS: atom_id res chain seq x y z
N CYS A 1 -10.13 -1.78 -6.87
CA CYS A 1 -8.73 -1.79 -6.42
C CYS A 1 -7.93 -1.02 -7.44
N TYR A 2 -7.28 0.07 -7.04
CA TYR A 2 -6.51 0.94 -7.92
C TYR A 2 -5.38 1.62 -7.13
N LYS A 3 -4.42 2.19 -7.87
CA LYS A 3 -3.32 2.96 -7.29
C LYS A 3 -3.80 4.35 -6.86
N THR A 4 -3.45 4.76 -5.65
CA THR A 4 -3.71 6.08 -5.10
C THR A 4 -2.42 6.79 -4.71
N HIS A 5 -2.42 8.10 -4.75
CA HIS A 5 -1.31 8.93 -4.30
C HIS A 5 -1.57 9.37 -2.86
N THR A 6 -0.63 9.07 -1.97
CA THR A 6 -0.74 9.37 -0.54
C THR A 6 0.56 10.03 -0.07
N HIS A 7 0.45 11.03 0.77
CA HIS A 7 1.63 11.67 1.33
C HIS A 7 2.12 10.89 2.54
N ALA A 8 3.33 10.34 2.45
CA ALA A 8 3.98 9.78 3.63
C ALA A 8 4.74 10.87 4.37
N LYS A 9 4.50 10.94 5.68
CA LYS A 9 5.32 11.69 6.61
C LYS A 9 6.32 10.71 7.21
N ASN A 10 7.62 11.00 7.10
CA ASN A 10 8.61 10.20 7.81
C ASN A 10 8.47 10.50 9.32
N ASN A 11 8.13 9.48 10.12
CA ASN A 11 7.79 9.63 11.53
C ASN A 11 8.96 10.04 12.45
N GLY A 12 10.17 10.23 11.89
CA GLY A 12 11.36 10.61 12.65
C GLY A 12 12.07 11.89 12.19
N CYS A 13 11.70 12.49 11.05
CA CYS A 13 12.44 13.62 10.50
C CYS A 13 11.54 14.75 10.01
N ALA A 14 11.91 16.00 10.31
CA ALA A 14 11.28 17.23 9.79
C ALA A 14 11.58 17.50 8.30
N CYS A 15 11.86 16.45 7.53
CA CYS A 15 12.12 16.56 6.09
C CYS A 15 10.79 16.66 5.33
N GLU A 16 10.87 17.12 4.08
CA GLU A 16 9.70 17.36 3.23
C GLU A 16 8.83 16.09 3.03
N ARG A 17 7.53 16.27 2.76
CA ARG A 17 6.60 15.15 2.53
C ARG A 17 6.88 14.51 1.17
N VAL A 18 6.89 13.19 1.11
CA VAL A 18 7.01 12.46 -0.16
C VAL A 18 5.63 12.01 -0.63
N ASN A 19 5.37 12.17 -1.92
CA ASN A 19 4.21 11.53 -2.56
C ASN A 19 4.54 10.06 -2.82
N ILE A 20 3.81 9.15 -2.17
CA ILE A 20 3.97 7.70 -2.26
C ILE A 20 2.72 7.08 -2.88
N VAL A 21 2.91 6.08 -3.74
CA VAL A 21 1.80 5.28 -4.29
C VAL A 21 1.34 4.24 -3.27
N SER A 22 0.03 4.11 -3.08
CA SER A 22 -0.59 3.04 -2.29
C SER A 22 -1.72 2.36 -3.09
N CYS A 23 -2.24 1.26 -2.57
CA CYS A 23 -3.37 0.55 -3.16
C CYS A 23 -4.63 0.82 -2.34
N ASP A 24 -5.70 1.27 -2.99
CA ASP A 24 -6.99 1.50 -2.35
C ASP A 24 -8.16 0.89 -3.14
N GLY A 25 -9.27 0.68 -2.43
CA GLY A 25 -10.56 0.35 -3.01
C GLY A 25 -11.15 -0.98 -2.55
N LYS A 26 -12.40 -1.22 -2.97
CA LYS A 26 -13.17 -2.40 -2.60
C LYS A 26 -12.89 -3.57 -3.53
N CYS A 27 -12.89 -4.78 -2.96
CA CYS A 27 -12.77 -6.05 -3.67
C CYS A 27 -13.97 -6.95 -3.34
N PRO A 28 -14.37 -7.84 -4.26
CA PRO A 28 -15.52 -8.71 -4.04
C PRO A 28 -15.27 -9.66 -2.87
N SER A 29 -16.24 -9.72 -1.96
CA SER A 29 -16.26 -10.64 -0.83
C SER A 29 -17.65 -11.28 -0.69
N ALA A 30 -17.68 -12.55 -0.28
CA ALA A 30 -18.90 -13.32 -0.10
C ALA A 30 -18.79 -14.24 1.12
N SER A 31 -19.91 -14.52 1.76
CA SER A 31 -20.03 -15.53 2.81
C SER A 31 -21.18 -16.46 2.45
N ILE A 32 -20.88 -17.74 2.25
CA ILE A 32 -21.83 -18.74 1.77
C ILE A 32 -21.93 -19.84 2.83
N TYR A 33 -23.12 -20.10 3.34
CA TYR A 33 -23.34 -21.21 4.28
C TYR A 33 -23.20 -22.55 3.56
N ASN A 34 -22.35 -23.43 4.08
CA ASN A 34 -22.09 -24.74 3.51
C ASN A 34 -22.67 -25.83 4.42
N TYR A 35 -23.74 -26.48 3.96
CA TYR A 35 -24.45 -27.52 4.69
C TYR A 35 -23.62 -28.81 4.86
N ASN A 36 -22.65 -29.08 3.97
CA ASN A 36 -21.82 -30.29 4.06
C ASN A 36 -20.86 -30.27 5.25
N ILE A 37 -20.40 -29.07 5.62
CA ILE A 37 -19.47 -28.85 6.75
C ILE A 37 -20.12 -28.06 7.90
N ASN A 38 -21.43 -27.84 7.83
CA ASN A 38 -22.25 -27.10 8.80
C ASN A 38 -21.64 -25.75 9.25
N THR A 39 -21.02 -25.01 8.33
CA THR A 39 -20.36 -23.73 8.63
C THR A 39 -20.35 -22.79 7.43
N TYR A 40 -20.01 -21.51 7.65
CA TYR A 40 -19.89 -20.50 6.59
C TYR A 40 -18.53 -20.56 5.89
N ALA A 41 -18.54 -20.78 4.57
CA ALA A 41 -17.39 -20.55 3.70
C ALA A 41 -17.26 -19.06 3.39
N ARG A 42 -16.11 -18.47 3.72
CA ARG A 42 -15.83 -17.04 3.48
C ARG A 42 -14.88 -16.90 2.30
N PHE A 43 -15.27 -16.11 1.33
CA PHE A 43 -14.49 -15.74 0.16
C PHE A 43 -14.18 -14.26 0.26
N CYS A 44 -12.99 -13.90 0.76
CA CYS A 44 -12.58 -12.51 0.89
C CYS A 44 -11.38 -12.25 -0.01
N LYS A 45 -11.53 -11.30 -0.94
CA LYS A 45 -10.40 -10.72 -1.64
C LYS A 45 -10.06 -9.36 -1.05
N CYS A 46 -8.78 -9.08 -0.88
CA CYS A 46 -8.25 -7.80 -0.45
C CYS A 46 -7.58 -7.10 -1.63
N CYS A 47 -7.63 -5.76 -1.65
CA CYS A 47 -6.84 -4.97 -2.60
C CYS A 47 -5.38 -5.02 -2.14
N ARG A 48 -4.52 -5.68 -2.93
CA ARG A 48 -3.09 -5.85 -2.64
C ARG A 48 -2.24 -5.46 -3.83
N GLU A 49 -1.01 -5.09 -3.53
CA GLU A 49 0.05 -4.86 -4.51
C GLU A 49 0.42 -6.15 -5.26
N ILE A 50 0.61 -6.04 -6.59
CA ILE A 50 1.01 -7.16 -7.46
C ILE A 50 2.51 -7.20 -7.69
N GLY A 51 3.18 -6.06 -7.48
CA GLY A 51 4.62 -5.95 -7.58
C GLY A 51 5.09 -4.70 -6.85
N LEU A 52 6.38 -4.67 -6.55
CA LEU A 52 7.03 -3.57 -5.85
C LEU A 52 8.20 -3.07 -6.69
N GLN A 53 8.29 -1.76 -6.84
CA GLN A 53 9.43 -1.10 -7.45
C GLN A 53 10.12 -0.21 -6.42
N ARG A 54 11.45 -0.26 -6.39
CA ARG A 54 12.24 0.67 -5.59
C ARG A 54 12.41 1.98 -6.34
N ARG A 55 12.09 3.08 -5.67
CA ARG A 55 12.34 4.44 -6.14
C ARG A 55 13.22 5.14 -5.12
N SER A 56 14.29 5.76 -5.59
CA SER A 56 15.11 6.64 -4.75
C SER A 56 14.58 8.06 -4.88
N VAL A 57 14.26 8.68 -3.75
CA VAL A 57 13.82 10.08 -3.68
C VAL A 57 14.82 10.86 -2.83
N GLN A 58 15.15 12.07 -3.26
CA GLN A 58 15.94 12.99 -2.45
C GLN A 58 15.02 13.84 -1.59
N LEU A 59 15.28 13.85 -0.30
CA LEU A 59 14.55 14.62 0.68
C LEU A 59 15.43 15.72 1.23
N PHE A 60 14.94 16.95 1.22
CA PHE A 60 15.59 18.04 1.92
C PHE A 60 15.20 18.01 3.39
N CYS A 61 16.20 18.00 4.27
CA CYS A 61 16.01 18.00 5.70
C CYS A 61 16.44 19.36 6.28
N SER A 62 15.46 20.14 6.73
CA SER A 62 15.68 21.48 7.29
C SER A 62 16.47 21.49 8.59
N SER A 63 16.49 20.38 9.34
CA SER A 63 17.25 20.24 10.60
C SER A 63 18.76 20.29 10.42
N ASN A 64 19.29 19.87 9.27
CA ASN A 64 20.72 19.87 8.98
C ASN A 64 21.06 20.59 7.66
N ALA A 65 20.07 21.19 6.99
CA ALA A 65 20.19 21.77 5.65
C ALA A 65 20.85 20.83 4.62
N THR A 66 20.63 19.52 4.76
CA THR A 66 21.23 18.48 3.91
C THR A 66 20.18 17.76 3.07
N TRP A 67 20.61 17.29 1.89
CA TRP A 67 19.86 16.35 1.07
C TRP A 67 20.15 14.92 1.49
N VAL A 68 19.10 14.17 1.79
CA VAL A 68 19.19 12.75 2.15
C VAL A 68 18.49 11.93 1.07
N SER A 69 19.18 10.95 0.51
CA SER A 69 18.57 10.00 -0.42
C SER A 69 17.85 8.90 0.35
N TYR A 70 16.57 8.70 0.07
CA TYR A 70 15.76 7.66 0.70
C TYR A 70 15.16 6.73 -0.35
N SER A 71 15.32 5.43 -0.16
CA SER A 71 14.73 4.42 -1.04
C SER A 71 13.37 3.98 -0.51
N ILE A 72 12.31 4.23 -1.27
CA ILE A 72 10.95 3.76 -0.99
C ILE A 72 10.59 2.58 -1.90
N GLN A 73 9.78 1.66 -1.37
CA GLN A 73 9.13 0.62 -2.18
C GLN A 73 7.72 1.07 -2.48
N GLU A 74 7.41 1.25 -3.76
CA GLU A 74 6.10 1.64 -4.24
C GLU A 74 5.46 0.48 -5.01
N PRO A 75 4.14 0.25 -4.86
CA PRO A 75 3.43 -0.77 -5.62
C PRO A 75 3.41 -0.42 -7.11
N THR A 76 3.84 -1.35 -7.97
CA THR A 76 3.80 -1.18 -9.42
C THR A 76 2.38 -1.28 -9.95
N ASP A 77 1.57 -2.14 -9.34
CA ASP A 77 0.16 -2.32 -9.68
C ASP A 77 -0.62 -2.90 -8.50
N CYS A 78 -1.95 -2.78 -8.53
CA CYS A 78 -2.85 -3.22 -7.47
C CYS A 78 -3.96 -4.10 -8.03
N ALA A 79 -4.22 -5.27 -7.42
CA ALA A 79 -5.37 -6.09 -7.77
C ALA A 79 -6.00 -6.81 -6.58
N CYS A 80 -7.18 -7.36 -6.80
CA CYS A 80 -7.89 -8.12 -5.77
C CYS A 80 -7.30 -9.54 -5.64
N GLN A 81 -6.59 -9.78 -4.55
CA GLN A 81 -6.00 -11.08 -4.23
C GLN A 81 -6.72 -11.74 -3.05
N TRP A 82 -6.67 -13.07 -2.99
CA TRP A 82 -7.15 -13.82 -1.81
C TRP A 82 -6.29 -13.48 -0.59
N SER A 83 -6.93 -13.34 0.56
CA SER A 83 -6.22 -13.14 1.83
C SER A 83 -5.86 -14.46 2.50
#